data_AF-A0A1V6J356-F1
#
_entry.id   AF-A0A1V6J356-F1
#
_cell.length_a   1.000
_cell.length_b   1.000
_cell.length_c   1.000
_cell.angle_alpha   90.00
_cell.angle_beta   90.00
_cell.angle_gamma   90.00
#
_symmetry.space_group_name_H-M   'P 1'
#
loop_
_entity.id
_entity.type
_entity.pdbx_description
1 polymer ?
#
loop_
_entity_poly.entity_id
_entity_poly.type
_entity_poly.pdbx_seq_one_letter_code
_entity_poly.pdbx_strand_id
1 'polypeptide(L)'
;MNRLPPLLIALALSGAAAFAQQRIEFQRQKFDRSRFERPGTPGAPAEPALPPAEPVGTTPSSASTPMLTVPPESSSIFSYSNEPSTGGSTWSSGASTNTGGGSIFSADAPALSGPPPYAYPANSTPEERAAIDSPHFDQVPSKWFTGADRYPQLLALQKETGACILVYFKRVSEASEKGLCSWFEKGFYPDIAWRKAMRYFIKLEIQLPGGSATRELAEQFKVNKTPAIFVVKPGSTFHQRLMVFDYPKGSRPEPIPVPTVLNNLKERATPAYQNLF
;
A
#
# COMPACT_ATOMS: atom_id res chain seq x y z
N MET A 1 -45.80 -25.45 -22.08
CA MET A 1 -44.85 -26.52 -22.43
C MET A 1 -44.32 -26.25 -23.84
N ASN A 2 -43.18 -25.56 -23.96
CA ASN A 2 -42.52 -25.30 -25.25
C ASN A 2 -41.12 -25.93 -25.21
N ARG A 3 -40.92 -27.04 -25.92
CA ARG A 3 -39.62 -27.69 -26.09
C ARG A 3 -38.93 -27.08 -27.32
N LEU A 4 -37.81 -26.40 -27.12
CA LEU A 4 -36.88 -25.99 -28.18
C LEU A 4 -36.00 -27.19 -28.58
N PRO A 5 -35.71 -27.38 -29.89
CA PRO A 5 -34.97 -28.53 -30.39
C PRO A 5 -33.44 -28.42 -30.14
N PRO A 6 -32.76 -29.52 -29.77
CA PRO A 6 -31.35 -29.54 -29.34
C PRO A 6 -30.31 -29.36 -30.46
N LEU A 7 -30.72 -29.12 -31.71
CA LEU A 7 -29.84 -29.13 -32.88
C LEU A 7 -29.14 -27.78 -33.16
N LEU A 8 -29.50 -26.70 -32.45
CA LEU A 8 -28.89 -25.37 -32.67
C LEU A 8 -27.67 -25.06 -31.78
N ILE A 9 -27.30 -25.93 -30.83
CA ILE A 9 -26.16 -25.68 -29.93
C ILE A 9 -24.83 -26.14 -30.56
N ALA A 10 -24.85 -27.06 -31.54
CA ALA A 10 -23.62 -27.65 -32.09
C ALA A 10 -22.87 -26.76 -33.11
N LEU A 11 -23.48 -25.70 -33.67
CA LEU A 11 -22.83 -24.89 -34.71
C LEU A 11 -22.07 -23.66 -34.18
N ALA A 12 -22.19 -23.32 -32.90
CA ALA A 12 -21.55 -22.13 -32.32
C ALA A 12 -20.14 -22.36 -31.74
N LEU A 13 -19.69 -23.62 -31.63
CA LEU A 13 -18.42 -23.98 -30.99
C LEU A 13 -17.22 -24.15 -31.94
N SER A 14 -17.42 -24.03 -33.25
CA SER A 14 -16.36 -24.31 -34.24
C SER A 14 -15.60 -23.07 -34.74
N GLY A 15 -15.95 -21.85 -34.28
CA GLY A 15 -15.37 -20.59 -34.78
C GLY A 15 -14.24 -19.98 -33.96
N ALA A 16 -13.95 -20.48 -32.75
CA ALA A 16 -13.06 -19.79 -31.80
C ALA A 16 -11.57 -20.23 -31.87
N ALA A 17 -11.24 -21.30 -32.59
CA ALA A 17 -9.88 -21.86 -32.59
C ALA A 17 -8.92 -21.16 -33.59
N ALA A 18 -9.43 -20.49 -34.62
CA ALA A 18 -8.58 -19.93 -35.69
C ALA A 18 -7.88 -18.60 -35.32
N PHE A 19 -8.38 -17.85 -34.34
CA PHE A 19 -7.83 -16.53 -33.98
C PHE A 19 -6.72 -16.58 -32.91
N ALA A 20 -6.53 -17.71 -32.23
CA ALA A 20 -5.51 -17.84 -31.18
C ALA A 20 -4.10 -18.05 -31.73
N GLN A 21 -3.95 -18.64 -32.92
CA GLN A 21 -2.64 -18.92 -33.52
C GLN A 21 -1.98 -17.70 -34.17
N GLN A 22 -2.75 -16.73 -34.70
CA GLN A 22 -2.17 -15.56 -35.36
C GLN A 22 -1.48 -14.57 -34.40
N ARG A 23 -1.78 -14.61 -33.10
CA ARG A 23 -1.21 -13.66 -32.13
C ARG A 23 0.20 -14.06 -31.64
N ILE A 24 0.59 -15.32 -31.81
CA ILE A 24 1.91 -15.82 -31.37
C ILE A 24 2.98 -15.57 -32.46
N GLU A 25 2.62 -15.59 -33.74
CA GLU A 25 3.57 -15.33 -34.83
C GLU A 25 4.00 -13.87 -34.93
N PHE A 26 3.12 -12.91 -34.61
CA PHE A 26 3.45 -11.48 -34.67
C PHE A 26 4.49 -11.03 -33.63
N GLN A 27 4.74 -11.81 -32.58
CA GLN A 27 5.76 -11.49 -31.57
C GLN A 27 7.15 -12.06 -31.90
N ARG A 28 7.29 -12.96 -32.88
CA ARG A 28 8.61 -13.46 -33.31
C ARG A 28 9.29 -12.61 -34.38
N GLN A 29 8.58 -11.67 -35.01
CA GLN A 29 9.08 -10.90 -36.16
C GLN A 29 9.75 -9.55 -35.85
N LYS A 30 9.89 -9.13 -34.59
CA LYS A 30 10.44 -7.79 -34.26
C LYS A 30 11.75 -7.76 -33.47
N PHE A 31 12.53 -8.84 -33.49
CA PHE A 31 13.91 -8.79 -33.00
C PHE A 31 14.89 -9.09 -34.14
N ASP A 32 14.90 -8.18 -35.11
CA ASP A 32 15.93 -8.14 -36.14
C ASP A 32 17.26 -7.69 -35.48
N ARG A 33 18.12 -8.66 -35.19
CA ARG A 33 19.45 -8.44 -34.58
C ARG A 33 20.48 -7.89 -35.56
N SER A 34 20.15 -7.69 -36.85
CA SER A 34 21.09 -7.14 -37.82
C SER A 34 21.46 -5.67 -37.56
N ARG A 35 20.70 -4.95 -36.73
CA ARG A 35 21.01 -3.55 -36.38
C ARG A 35 22.18 -3.38 -35.39
N PHE A 36 22.69 -4.47 -34.79
CA PHE A 36 23.81 -4.40 -33.84
C PHE A 36 25.16 -4.78 -34.45
N GLU A 37 25.24 -5.00 -35.76
CA GLU A 37 26.53 -5.08 -36.43
C GLU A 37 27.20 -3.71 -36.43
N ARG A 38 28.21 -3.57 -35.56
CA ARG A 38 29.10 -2.40 -35.55
C ARG A 38 29.93 -2.43 -36.83
N PRO A 39 30.04 -1.31 -37.57
CA PRO A 39 30.96 -1.20 -38.69
C PRO A 39 32.38 -1.55 -38.24
N GLY A 40 32.99 -2.52 -38.91
CA GLY A 40 34.37 -2.93 -38.70
C GLY A 40 35.32 -1.75 -38.88
N THR A 41 36.24 -1.61 -37.94
CA THR A 41 37.34 -0.64 -37.95
C THR A 41 38.30 -0.97 -39.10
N PRO A 42 38.48 -0.11 -40.11
CA PRO A 42 39.53 -0.28 -41.09
C PRO A 42 40.75 0.55 -40.69
N GLY A 43 41.92 -0.09 -40.62
CA GLY A 43 43.20 0.61 -40.61
C GLY A 43 44.05 0.33 -39.38
N ALA A 44 44.65 -0.86 -39.35
CA ALA A 44 45.97 -1.01 -38.76
C ALA A 44 47.01 -0.63 -39.82
N PRO A 45 47.93 0.29 -39.52
CA PRO A 45 49.23 0.31 -40.17
C PRO A 45 50.34 0.00 -39.16
N ALA A 46 51.14 -0.99 -39.56
CA ALA A 46 52.56 -1.23 -39.28
C ALA A 46 53.22 -0.55 -38.05
N GLU A 47 53.67 -1.43 -37.16
CA GLU A 47 54.91 -1.37 -36.37
C GLU A 47 56.05 -0.59 -37.04
N PRO A 48 56.81 0.21 -36.26
CA PRO A 48 58.23 -0.11 -36.15
C PRO A 48 58.83 0.11 -34.74
N ALA A 49 59.59 -0.91 -34.32
CA ALA A 49 60.89 -0.90 -33.64
C ALA A 49 61.11 -0.06 -32.34
N LEU A 50 61.35 -0.79 -31.25
CA LEU A 50 62.12 -0.38 -30.07
C LEU A 50 63.59 -0.05 -30.45
N PRO A 51 64.27 0.84 -29.71
CA PRO A 51 65.29 0.38 -28.74
C PRO A 51 65.45 1.33 -27.51
N PRO A 52 66.49 1.20 -26.66
CA PRO A 52 66.56 0.38 -25.45
C PRO A 52 66.55 1.20 -24.13
N ALA A 53 66.48 0.49 -23.01
CA ALA A 53 66.41 0.98 -21.63
C ALA A 53 67.61 1.81 -21.16
N GLU A 54 67.41 2.66 -20.14
CA GLU A 54 68.20 2.73 -18.89
C GLU A 54 67.58 3.74 -17.85
N PRO A 55 67.98 3.71 -16.55
CA PRO A 55 67.12 4.03 -15.42
C PRO A 55 67.52 5.29 -14.59
N VAL A 56 66.74 5.54 -13.53
CA VAL A 56 67.04 6.32 -12.31
C VAL A 56 66.77 7.84 -12.33
N GLY A 57 65.84 8.24 -11.45
CA GLY A 57 66.17 9.23 -10.41
C GLY A 57 65.57 10.64 -10.50
N THR A 58 65.15 11.12 -9.32
CA THR A 58 65.07 12.52 -8.85
C THR A 58 63.69 13.22 -8.90
N THR A 59 63.10 13.30 -7.71
CA THR A 59 62.09 14.25 -7.18
C THR A 59 62.55 15.73 -7.26
N PRO A 60 61.83 16.72 -6.68
CA PRO A 60 60.44 17.16 -6.85
C PRO A 60 60.41 18.66 -7.28
N SER A 61 59.24 19.24 -7.62
CA SER A 61 59.13 20.71 -7.63
C SER A 61 57.74 21.22 -7.22
N SER A 62 57.82 22.18 -6.30
CA SER A 62 56.80 22.92 -5.55
C SER A 62 55.88 23.81 -6.37
N ALA A 63 54.96 24.45 -5.63
CA ALA A 63 54.24 25.71 -5.90
C ALA A 63 52.79 25.49 -6.40
N SER A 64 51.71 26.03 -5.84
CA SER A 64 51.49 26.97 -4.73
C SER A 64 50.00 26.97 -4.37
N THR A 65 49.68 27.05 -3.08
CA THR A 65 48.41 27.61 -2.55
C THR A 65 48.31 29.11 -2.91
N PRO A 66 47.10 29.70 -3.01
CA PRO A 66 46.57 30.37 -1.81
C PRO A 66 45.03 30.44 -1.65
N MET A 67 44.67 30.63 -0.37
CA MET A 67 43.52 31.35 0.22
C MET A 67 42.09 30.91 -0.12
N LEU A 68 41.28 30.35 0.78
CA LEU A 68 40.83 30.79 2.12
C LEU A 68 39.87 32.00 2.04
N THR A 69 38.57 31.71 2.15
CA THR A 69 37.54 32.65 2.62
C THR A 69 36.42 31.85 3.31
N VAL A 70 36.48 31.88 4.63
CA VAL A 70 35.40 31.65 5.62
C VAL A 70 35.18 33.04 6.22
N PRO A 71 33.96 33.60 6.40
CA PRO A 71 33.14 33.35 7.62
C PRO A 71 31.62 33.71 7.44
N PRO A 72 30.80 33.95 8.49
CA PRO A 72 30.82 33.46 9.87
C PRO A 72 29.52 32.72 10.29
N GLU A 73 29.63 32.10 11.44
CA GLU A 73 28.59 31.59 12.32
C GLU A 73 27.48 32.60 12.65
N SER A 74 26.27 32.09 12.84
CA SER A 74 25.29 32.72 13.73
C SER A 74 24.72 31.65 14.65
N SER A 75 25.35 31.60 15.81
CA SER A 75 24.87 30.95 17.03
C SER A 75 23.62 31.67 17.55
N SER A 76 22.50 30.96 17.66
CA SER A 76 21.42 31.31 18.58
C SER A 76 21.12 30.12 19.48
N ILE A 77 21.90 30.05 20.54
CA ILE A 77 21.61 29.28 21.75
C ILE A 77 20.48 30.04 22.45
N PHE A 78 19.30 29.43 22.52
CA PHE A 78 18.20 29.94 23.33
C PHE A 78 18.02 29.04 24.55
N SER A 79 18.62 29.47 25.65
CA SER A 79 18.42 28.90 26.98
C SER A 79 17.35 29.70 27.70
N TYR A 80 16.34 29.01 28.25
CA TYR A 80 15.63 29.48 29.44
C TYR A 80 15.56 28.35 30.45
N SER A 81 16.12 28.60 31.63
CA SER A 81 15.87 27.83 32.84
C SER A 81 14.96 28.64 33.77
N ASN A 82 13.94 27.95 34.27
CA ASN A 82 13.24 28.03 35.56
C ASN A 82 12.80 29.39 36.12
N GLU A 83 11.50 29.48 36.43
CA GLU A 83 11.03 29.39 37.83
C GLU A 83 9.52 29.04 37.92
N PRO A 84 9.04 28.54 39.08
CA PRO A 84 7.77 27.85 39.23
C PRO A 84 6.63 28.80 39.64
N SER A 85 5.45 28.67 39.00
CA SER A 85 4.23 29.28 39.51
C SER A 85 3.38 28.26 40.26
N THR A 86 3.47 28.34 41.58
CA THR A 86 2.53 27.83 42.57
C THR A 86 1.14 28.42 42.30
N GLY A 87 0.15 27.58 42.03
CA GLY A 87 -1.23 28.01 41.82
C GLY A 87 -2.17 26.84 42.03
N GLY A 88 -2.57 26.64 43.29
CA GLY A 88 -3.50 25.60 43.70
C GLY A 88 -4.87 25.72 43.03
N SER A 89 -5.44 24.58 42.69
CA SER A 89 -6.89 24.40 42.63
C SER A 89 -7.18 22.97 43.05
N THR A 90 -7.23 22.83 44.37
CA THR A 90 -7.87 21.78 45.15
C THR A 90 -9.22 21.46 44.52
N TRP A 91 -9.45 20.25 44.00
CA TRP A 91 -10.79 19.64 43.96
C TRP A 91 -10.73 18.25 44.60
N SER A 92 -11.62 18.10 45.56
CA SER A 92 -11.72 17.06 46.57
C SER A 92 -11.81 15.65 46.00
N SER A 93 -10.89 14.79 46.45
CA SER A 93 -11.12 13.36 46.46
C SER A 93 -12.05 13.03 47.63
N GLY A 94 -13.28 12.64 47.32
CA GLY A 94 -14.19 12.05 48.28
C GLY A 94 -13.66 10.68 48.69
N ALA A 95 -13.20 10.59 49.93
CA ALA A 95 -13.00 9.32 50.62
C ALA A 95 -14.38 8.69 50.87
N SER A 96 -14.59 7.47 50.39
CA SER A 96 -15.54 6.55 51.00
C SER A 96 -14.75 5.43 51.64
N THR A 97 -14.82 5.45 52.97
CA THR A 97 -14.50 4.37 53.88
C THR A 97 -15.13 3.06 53.44
N ASN A 98 -14.34 1.99 53.38
CA ASN A 98 -14.85 0.69 53.78
C ASN A 98 -13.81 -0.07 54.61
N THR A 99 -14.21 -0.29 55.84
CA THR A 99 -13.57 -1.05 56.91
C THR A 99 -13.68 -2.54 56.63
N GLY A 100 -12.68 -3.32 57.04
CA GLY A 100 -12.87 -4.72 57.42
C GLY A 100 -12.11 -5.73 56.58
N GLY A 101 -11.07 -6.30 57.17
CA GLY A 101 -10.25 -7.35 56.59
C GLY A 101 -10.94 -8.70 56.41
N GLY A 102 -10.28 -9.55 55.64
CA GLY A 102 -10.68 -10.94 55.37
C GLY A 102 -9.96 -11.49 54.15
N SER A 103 -8.67 -11.79 54.30
CA SER A 103 -7.91 -12.58 53.33
C SER A 103 -8.45 -14.00 53.31
N ILE A 104 -9.13 -14.42 52.23
CA ILE A 104 -9.18 -15.80 51.74
C ILE A 104 -9.54 -15.77 50.25
N PHE A 105 -8.92 -16.65 49.46
CA PHE A 105 -9.01 -16.86 47.99
C PHE A 105 -7.85 -16.31 47.16
N SER A 106 -6.73 -17.02 47.26
CA SER A 106 -6.04 -17.48 46.05
C SER A 106 -7.03 -18.16 45.12
N ALA A 107 -7.17 -17.64 43.91
CA ALA A 107 -7.59 -18.42 42.76
C ALA A 107 -6.64 -18.03 41.62
N ASP A 108 -5.79 -18.98 41.24
CA ASP A 108 -5.13 -19.02 39.94
C ASP A 108 -6.16 -18.70 38.86
N ALA A 109 -6.10 -17.48 38.32
CA ALA A 109 -6.75 -17.16 37.06
C ALA A 109 -5.77 -17.58 35.96
N PRO A 110 -6.06 -18.62 35.15
CA PRO A 110 -5.25 -18.86 33.97
C PRO A 110 -5.39 -17.64 33.06
N ALA A 111 -4.27 -17.03 32.71
CA ALA A 111 -4.18 -16.00 31.69
C ALA A 111 -4.68 -16.55 30.34
N LEU A 112 -5.98 -16.44 30.09
CA LEU A 112 -6.59 -16.56 28.76
C LEU A 112 -6.82 -15.15 28.20
N SER A 113 -5.76 -14.34 28.16
CA SER A 113 -5.73 -13.13 27.35
C SER A 113 -5.36 -13.48 25.90
N GLY A 114 -6.18 -14.33 25.28
CA GLY A 114 -6.21 -14.42 23.82
C GLY A 114 -6.73 -13.08 23.24
N PRO A 115 -6.38 -12.72 22.00
CA PRO A 115 -6.96 -11.56 21.35
C PRO A 115 -8.49 -11.69 21.37
N PRO A 116 -9.23 -10.57 21.56
CA PRO A 116 -10.69 -10.62 21.63
C PRO A 116 -11.24 -11.31 20.37
N PRO A 117 -12.24 -12.20 20.51
CA PRO A 117 -12.79 -12.91 19.37
C PRO A 117 -13.32 -11.91 18.35
N TYR A 118 -13.01 -12.16 17.08
CA TYR A 118 -13.53 -11.36 15.98
C TYR A 118 -15.06 -11.37 16.02
N ALA A 119 -15.66 -10.18 16.09
CA ALA A 119 -17.11 -10.04 16.08
C ALA A 119 -17.63 -10.21 14.66
N TYR A 120 -18.42 -11.26 14.43
CA TYR A 120 -19.12 -11.44 13.16
C TYR A 120 -20.20 -10.37 12.98
N PRO A 121 -20.53 -10.02 11.72
CA PRO A 121 -21.66 -9.16 11.44
C PRO A 121 -22.97 -9.74 12.01
N ALA A 122 -23.82 -8.86 12.54
CA ALA A 122 -25.14 -9.23 13.01
C ALA A 122 -25.93 -9.88 11.85
N ASN A 123 -26.59 -11.00 12.13
CA ASN A 123 -27.37 -11.79 11.15
C ASN A 123 -26.57 -12.49 10.04
N SER A 124 -25.23 -12.61 10.16
CA SER A 124 -24.45 -13.40 9.19
C SER A 124 -24.88 -14.87 9.22
N THR A 125 -25.12 -15.44 8.04
CA THR A 125 -25.43 -16.88 7.92
C THR A 125 -24.22 -17.73 8.31
N PRO A 126 -24.40 -19.01 8.67
CA PRO A 126 -23.27 -19.90 8.94
C PRO A 126 -22.26 -19.96 7.78
N GLU A 127 -22.74 -19.93 6.54
CA GLU A 127 -21.91 -19.95 5.34
C GLU A 127 -21.10 -18.65 5.20
N GLU A 128 -21.70 -17.49 5.47
CA GLU A 128 -21.00 -16.21 5.45
C GLU A 128 -19.90 -16.17 6.54
N ARG A 129 -20.16 -16.71 7.74
CA ARG A 129 -19.13 -16.80 8.79
C ARG A 129 -17.99 -17.71 8.38
N ALA A 130 -18.29 -18.87 7.79
CA ALA A 130 -17.27 -19.78 7.29
C ALA A 130 -16.40 -19.11 6.20
N ALA A 131 -16.99 -18.34 5.28
CA ALA A 131 -16.26 -17.58 4.29
C ALA A 131 -15.39 -16.47 4.91
N ILE A 132 -15.82 -15.85 6.02
CA ILE A 132 -15.02 -14.86 6.74
C ILE A 132 -13.80 -15.50 7.41
N ASP A 133 -13.97 -16.69 7.99
CA ASP A 133 -12.92 -17.42 8.69
C ASP A 133 -11.92 -18.05 7.74
N SER A 134 -12.39 -18.49 6.57
CA SER A 134 -11.60 -19.08 5.51
C SER A 134 -11.97 -18.48 4.15
N PRO A 135 -11.50 -17.25 3.84
CA PRO A 135 -11.84 -16.59 2.59
C PRO A 135 -11.34 -17.34 1.36
N HIS A 136 -12.16 -17.37 0.31
CA HIS A 136 -11.85 -17.97 -0.99
C HIS A 136 -10.96 -17.02 -1.82
N PHE A 137 -9.71 -16.84 -1.39
CA PHE A 137 -8.77 -15.88 -2.00
C PHE A 137 -8.48 -16.14 -3.48
N ASP A 138 -8.53 -17.40 -3.90
CA ASP A 138 -8.39 -17.88 -5.26
C ASP A 138 -9.49 -17.36 -6.21
N GLN A 139 -10.64 -16.94 -5.66
CA GLN A 139 -11.73 -16.32 -6.42
C GLN A 139 -11.63 -14.79 -6.46
N VAL A 140 -10.70 -14.19 -5.73
CA VAL A 140 -10.54 -12.72 -5.67
C VAL A 140 -9.90 -12.20 -6.96
N PRO A 141 -10.56 -11.28 -7.69
CA PRO A 141 -10.00 -10.73 -8.92
C PRO A 141 -8.70 -9.95 -8.66
N SER A 142 -7.66 -10.27 -9.43
CA SER A 142 -6.36 -9.59 -9.31
C SER A 142 -6.37 -8.15 -9.83
N LYS A 143 -7.37 -7.74 -10.61
CA LYS A 143 -7.45 -6.39 -11.19
C LYS A 143 -8.03 -5.37 -10.20
N TRP A 144 -7.71 -4.10 -10.42
CA TRP A 144 -8.43 -2.99 -9.80
C TRP A 144 -9.73 -2.74 -10.55
N PHE A 145 -10.83 -2.64 -9.81
CA PHE A 145 -12.09 -2.10 -10.32
C PHE A 145 -12.04 -0.58 -10.21
N THR A 146 -12.64 0.11 -11.17
CA THR A 146 -12.68 1.57 -11.21
C THR A 146 -14.13 2.03 -11.28
N GLY A 147 -14.48 3.03 -10.48
CA GLY A 147 -15.82 3.66 -10.49
C GLY A 147 -16.70 3.22 -9.32
N ALA A 148 -17.39 4.20 -8.73
CA ALA A 148 -18.23 4.00 -7.56
C ALA A 148 -19.47 3.14 -7.82
N ASP A 149 -19.96 3.09 -9.07
CA ASP A 149 -21.06 2.25 -9.53
C ASP A 149 -20.82 0.75 -9.32
N ARG A 150 -19.55 0.35 -9.23
CA ARG A 150 -19.16 -1.05 -9.00
C ARG A 150 -19.24 -1.46 -7.54
N TYR A 151 -19.29 -0.51 -6.60
CA TYR A 151 -19.23 -0.83 -5.18
C TYR A 151 -20.30 -1.82 -4.71
N PRO A 152 -21.60 -1.71 -5.09
CA PRO A 152 -22.60 -2.71 -4.73
C PRO A 152 -22.31 -4.12 -5.27
N GLN A 153 -21.79 -4.22 -6.49
CA GLN A 153 -21.39 -5.50 -7.09
C GLN A 153 -20.20 -6.12 -6.33
N LEU A 154 -19.25 -5.30 -5.87
CA LEU A 154 -18.11 -5.77 -5.08
C LEU A 154 -18.52 -6.20 -3.66
N LEU A 155 -19.56 -5.59 -3.08
CA LEU A 155 -20.12 -6.05 -1.81
C LEU A 155 -20.76 -7.45 -1.95
N ALA A 156 -21.42 -7.74 -3.07
CA ALA A 156 -21.92 -9.10 -3.34
C ALA A 156 -20.77 -10.11 -3.45
N LEU A 157 -19.73 -9.78 -4.23
CA LEU A 157 -18.53 -10.62 -4.34
C LEU A 157 -17.81 -10.81 -2.99
N GLN A 158 -17.80 -9.78 -2.15
CA GLN A 158 -17.25 -9.87 -0.80
C GLN A 158 -18.02 -10.87 0.07
N LYS A 159 -19.36 -10.94 -0.05
CA LYS A 159 -20.15 -11.93 0.69
C LYS A 159 -19.85 -13.36 0.22
N GLU A 160 -19.69 -13.56 -1.08
CA GLU A 160 -19.37 -14.87 -1.67
C GLU A 160 -17.96 -15.35 -1.29
N THR A 161 -16.98 -14.45 -1.34
CA THR A 161 -15.56 -14.80 -1.13
C THR A 161 -15.11 -14.68 0.32
N GLY A 162 -15.82 -13.91 1.15
CA GLY A 162 -15.36 -13.52 2.48
C GLY A 162 -14.16 -12.55 2.49
N ALA A 163 -13.73 -12.07 1.32
CA ALA A 163 -12.57 -11.19 1.22
C ALA A 163 -12.88 -9.75 1.65
N CYS A 164 -11.87 -9.06 2.19
CA CYS A 164 -11.94 -7.63 2.49
C CYS A 164 -11.89 -6.82 1.19
N ILE A 165 -12.63 -5.71 1.15
CA ILE A 165 -12.52 -4.74 0.06
C ILE A 165 -11.54 -3.66 0.49
N LEU A 166 -10.58 -3.36 -0.37
CA LEU A 166 -9.70 -2.20 -0.26
C LEU A 166 -10.21 -1.10 -1.22
N VAL A 167 -10.68 0.00 -0.66
CA VAL A 167 -11.23 1.14 -1.41
C VAL A 167 -10.20 2.27 -1.40
N TYR A 168 -9.77 2.72 -2.58
CA TYR A 168 -8.80 3.77 -2.79
C TYR A 168 -9.46 4.98 -3.46
N PHE A 169 -9.55 6.10 -2.73
CA PHE A 169 -9.97 7.38 -3.28
C PHE A 169 -8.76 8.24 -3.64
N LYS A 170 -8.75 8.77 -4.85
CA LYS A 170 -7.68 9.63 -5.35
C LYS A 170 -8.20 10.89 -6.00
N ARG A 171 -7.49 12.01 -5.80
CA ARG A 171 -7.77 13.28 -6.45
C ARG A 171 -6.52 13.72 -7.20
N VAL A 172 -6.62 13.84 -8.52
CA VAL A 172 -5.45 14.13 -9.37
C VAL A 172 -5.14 15.63 -9.41
N SER A 173 -6.16 16.47 -9.26
CA SER A 173 -6.10 17.90 -9.61
C SER A 173 -6.11 18.86 -8.42
N GLU A 174 -6.01 18.37 -7.18
CA GLU A 174 -6.12 19.21 -5.98
C GLU A 174 -4.80 19.86 -5.63
N ALA A 175 -4.78 21.20 -5.55
CA ALA A 175 -3.57 21.95 -5.29
C ALA A 175 -2.99 21.65 -3.89
N SER A 176 -3.85 21.49 -2.88
CA SER A 176 -3.45 21.23 -1.49
C SER A 176 -2.89 19.82 -1.26
N GLU A 177 -3.12 18.88 -2.19
CA GLU A 177 -2.75 17.46 -2.08
C GLU A 177 -1.84 17.02 -3.24
N LYS A 178 -1.29 18.01 -3.96
CA LYS A 178 -0.58 17.80 -5.22
C LYS A 178 0.58 16.82 -5.00
N GLY A 179 0.52 15.71 -5.74
CA GLY A 179 1.58 14.71 -5.76
C GLY A 179 1.47 13.61 -4.70
N LEU A 180 0.60 13.72 -3.68
CA LEU A 180 0.47 12.68 -2.65
C LEU A 180 -0.06 11.37 -3.22
N CYS A 181 -1.09 11.43 -4.08
CA CYS A 181 -1.60 10.24 -4.77
C CYS A 181 -0.54 9.62 -5.69
N SER A 182 0.17 10.44 -6.47
CA SER A 182 1.24 9.95 -7.34
C SER A 182 2.41 9.34 -6.56
N TRP A 183 2.75 9.92 -5.41
CA TRP A 183 3.77 9.39 -4.51
C TRP A 183 3.36 8.02 -3.99
N PHE A 184 2.12 7.90 -3.50
CA PHE A 184 1.57 6.61 -3.05
C PHE A 184 1.62 5.57 -4.17
N GLU A 185 1.10 5.88 -5.36
CA GLU A 185 1.08 4.95 -6.50
C GLU A 185 2.51 4.53 -6.89
N LYS A 186 3.46 5.47 -6.97
CA LYS A 186 4.86 5.19 -7.34
C LYS A 186 5.63 4.44 -6.25
N GLY A 187 5.30 4.63 -4.98
CA GLY A 187 5.96 3.95 -3.87
C GLY A 187 5.40 2.55 -3.62
N PHE A 188 4.07 2.42 -3.61
CA PHE A 188 3.40 1.18 -3.22
C PHE A 188 3.19 0.21 -4.37
N TYR A 189 2.82 0.66 -5.58
CA TYR A 189 2.51 -0.27 -6.67
C TYR A 189 3.70 -1.14 -7.12
N PRO A 190 4.96 -0.64 -7.18
CA PRO A 190 6.08 -1.51 -7.54
C PRO A 190 6.51 -2.44 -6.38
N ASP A 191 6.22 -2.06 -5.14
CA ASP A 191 6.65 -2.81 -3.95
C ASP A 191 6.14 -4.27 -3.98
N ILE A 192 7.06 -5.20 -3.72
CA ILE A 192 6.78 -6.64 -3.85
C ILE A 192 5.84 -7.11 -2.74
N ALA A 193 6.04 -6.65 -1.50
CA ALA A 193 5.24 -7.06 -0.37
C ALA A 193 3.81 -6.52 -0.49
N TRP A 194 3.67 -5.26 -0.90
CA TRP A 194 2.38 -4.67 -1.23
C TRP A 194 1.65 -5.46 -2.31
N ARG A 195 2.32 -5.77 -3.44
CA ARG A 195 1.70 -6.55 -4.52
C ARG A 195 1.28 -7.95 -4.09
N LYS A 196 2.02 -8.59 -3.18
CA LYS A 196 1.63 -9.89 -2.61
C LYS A 196 0.38 -9.75 -1.75
N ALA A 197 0.34 -8.76 -0.85
CA ALA A 197 -0.83 -8.48 -0.01
C ALA A 197 -2.08 -8.19 -0.86
N MET A 198 -1.94 -7.38 -1.90
CA MET A 198 -3.04 -6.98 -2.79
C MET A 198 -3.67 -8.12 -3.60
N ARG A 199 -3.16 -9.35 -3.53
CA ARG A 199 -3.82 -10.53 -4.12
C ARG A 199 -5.02 -11.01 -3.31
N TYR A 200 -5.04 -10.70 -2.01
CA TYR A 200 -6.05 -11.18 -1.07
C TYR A 200 -7.23 -10.20 -0.91
N PHE A 201 -7.13 -9.01 -1.50
CA PHE A 201 -8.15 -7.96 -1.38
C PHE A 201 -8.92 -7.77 -2.69
N ILE A 202 -10.23 -7.54 -2.58
CA ILE A 202 -11.04 -6.98 -3.66
C ILE A 202 -10.68 -5.50 -3.75
N LYS A 203 -10.24 -5.02 -4.91
CA LYS A 203 -9.66 -3.68 -5.03
C LYS A 203 -10.55 -2.74 -5.81
N LEU A 204 -10.94 -1.63 -5.20
CA LEU A 204 -11.75 -0.58 -5.82
C LEU A 204 -10.99 0.74 -5.81
N GLU A 205 -10.89 1.37 -6.97
CA GLU A 205 -10.34 2.71 -7.16
C GLU A 205 -11.45 3.69 -7.54
N ILE A 206 -11.44 4.86 -6.91
CA ILE A 206 -12.42 5.93 -7.08
C ILE A 206 -11.67 7.23 -7.34
N GLN A 207 -11.92 7.83 -8.49
CA GLN A 207 -11.34 9.12 -8.86
C GLN A 207 -12.28 10.28 -8.46
N LEU A 208 -11.72 11.29 -7.80
CA LEU A 208 -12.40 12.51 -7.38
C LEU A 208 -11.89 13.72 -8.19
N PRO A 209 -12.75 14.72 -8.48
CA PRO A 209 -14.21 14.65 -8.36
C PRO A 209 -14.82 13.66 -9.35
N GLY A 210 -16.01 13.14 -9.05
CA GLY A 210 -16.75 12.22 -9.92
C GLY A 210 -18.25 12.53 -9.95
N GLY A 211 -19.05 11.65 -10.56
CA GLY A 211 -20.51 11.78 -10.62
C GLY A 211 -21.21 11.60 -9.27
N SER A 212 -22.55 11.61 -9.26
CA SER A 212 -23.36 11.50 -8.03
C SER A 212 -22.98 10.30 -7.16
N ALA A 213 -22.92 9.10 -7.75
CA ALA A 213 -22.54 7.88 -7.04
C ALA A 213 -21.14 7.97 -6.40
N THR A 214 -20.21 8.67 -7.04
CA THR A 214 -18.86 8.90 -6.50
C THR A 214 -18.88 9.86 -5.32
N ARG A 215 -19.70 10.91 -5.39
CA ARG A 215 -19.87 11.88 -4.30
C ARG A 215 -20.55 11.23 -3.09
N GLU A 216 -21.62 10.48 -3.30
CA GLU A 216 -22.34 9.74 -2.26
C GLU A 216 -21.41 8.74 -1.56
N LEU A 217 -20.61 8.00 -2.32
CA LEU A 217 -19.65 7.05 -1.77
C LEU A 217 -18.52 7.77 -1.02
N ALA A 218 -18.01 8.89 -1.53
CA ALA A 218 -17.02 9.69 -0.82
C ALA A 218 -17.57 10.27 0.50
N GLU A 219 -18.85 10.66 0.53
CA GLU A 219 -19.53 11.12 1.73
C GLU A 219 -19.75 9.99 2.74
N GLN A 220 -20.21 8.82 2.28
CA GLN A 220 -20.32 7.61 3.10
C GLN A 220 -18.98 7.28 3.78
N PHE A 221 -17.89 7.37 3.03
CA PHE A 221 -16.54 7.11 3.54
C PHE A 221 -15.92 8.29 4.30
N LYS A 222 -16.61 9.44 4.38
CA LYS A 222 -16.14 10.69 5.01
C LYS A 222 -14.77 11.14 4.46
N VAL A 223 -14.62 11.10 3.13
CA VAL A 223 -13.37 11.39 2.43
C VAL A 223 -13.13 12.89 2.38
N ASN A 224 -12.29 13.39 3.29
CA ASN A 224 -11.93 14.80 3.33
C ASN A 224 -10.59 15.11 2.64
N LYS A 225 -9.69 14.12 2.56
CA LYS A 225 -8.34 14.28 2.00
C LYS A 225 -7.88 13.04 1.26
N THR A 226 -7.14 13.20 0.16
CA THR A 226 -6.57 12.10 -0.63
C THR A 226 -5.02 12.05 -0.59
N PRO A 227 -4.40 10.87 -0.74
CA PRO A 227 -5.03 9.56 -0.92
C PRO A 227 -5.77 9.10 0.34
N ALA A 228 -6.98 8.54 0.16
CA ALA A 228 -7.73 7.91 1.25
C ALA A 228 -7.93 6.44 0.90
N ILE A 229 -7.42 5.57 1.76
CA ILE A 229 -7.51 4.13 1.59
C ILE A 229 -8.33 3.59 2.75
N PHE A 230 -9.29 2.74 2.46
CA PHE A 230 -10.15 2.13 3.46
C PHE A 230 -10.20 0.63 3.29
N VAL A 231 -10.31 -0.06 4.42
CA VAL A 231 -10.58 -1.49 4.49
C VAL A 231 -12.03 -1.68 4.92
N VAL A 232 -12.78 -2.42 4.13
CA VAL A 232 -14.16 -2.81 4.41
C VAL A 232 -14.19 -4.30 4.68
N LYS A 233 -14.54 -4.67 5.91
CA LYS A 233 -14.65 -6.06 6.33
C LYS A 233 -15.98 -6.66 5.80
N PRO A 234 -16.00 -7.94 5.45
CA PRO A 234 -17.22 -8.64 5.04
C PRO A 234 -18.34 -8.47 6.07
N GLY A 235 -19.51 -8.03 5.57
CA GLY A 235 -20.72 -7.76 6.35
C GLY A 235 -20.63 -6.56 7.32
N SER A 236 -19.50 -5.86 7.38
CA SER A 236 -19.39 -4.66 8.21
C SER A 236 -19.94 -3.44 7.50
N THR A 237 -20.72 -2.64 8.22
CA THR A 237 -21.08 -1.28 7.80
C THR A 237 -19.97 -0.26 8.10
N PHE A 238 -18.97 -0.66 8.88
CA PHE A 238 -17.84 0.18 9.27
C PHE A 238 -16.66 -0.04 8.34
N HIS A 239 -16.11 1.06 7.84
CA HIS A 239 -14.86 1.12 7.10
C HIS A 239 -13.76 1.70 7.97
N GLN A 240 -12.57 1.12 7.90
CA GLN A 240 -11.41 1.60 8.65
C GLN A 240 -10.41 2.26 7.70
N ARG A 241 -10.01 3.50 8.00
CA ARG A 241 -9.00 4.20 7.22
C ARG A 241 -7.63 3.58 7.44
N LEU A 242 -6.93 3.28 6.35
CA LEU A 242 -5.53 2.92 6.33
C LEU A 242 -4.69 4.19 6.15
N MET A 243 -3.86 4.50 7.13
CA MET A 243 -2.96 5.64 7.08
C MET A 243 -1.72 5.27 6.26
N VAL A 244 -1.42 6.08 5.24
CA VAL A 244 -0.22 5.93 4.39
C VAL A 244 0.70 7.15 4.43
N PHE A 245 0.24 8.22 5.09
CA PHE A 245 1.02 9.41 5.42
C PHE A 245 0.76 9.79 6.87
N ASP A 246 1.79 10.25 7.54
CA ASP A 246 1.68 11.04 8.76
C ASP A 246 1.57 12.53 8.44
N TYR A 247 0.82 13.24 9.27
CA TYR A 247 0.58 14.69 9.12
C TYR A 247 1.01 15.41 10.41
N PRO A 248 2.32 15.61 10.64
CA PRO A 248 2.78 16.34 11.81
C PRO A 248 2.31 17.81 11.74
N LYS A 249 2.06 18.42 12.90
CA LYS A 249 1.57 19.80 12.95
C LYS A 249 2.61 20.76 12.38
N GLY A 250 2.24 21.50 11.33
CA GLY A 250 3.07 22.53 10.74
C GLY A 250 4.16 22.03 9.77
N SER A 251 4.22 20.73 9.49
CA SER A 251 5.16 20.17 8.51
C SER A 251 4.46 19.57 7.29
N ARG A 252 5.26 19.16 6.30
CA ARG A 252 4.76 18.45 5.12
C ARG A 252 4.35 17.03 5.50
N PRO A 253 3.37 16.43 4.79
CA PRO A 253 3.03 15.03 5.01
C PRO A 253 4.24 14.12 4.81
N GLU A 254 4.44 13.20 5.73
CA GLU A 254 5.56 12.25 5.70
C GLU A 254 5.05 10.86 5.32
N PRO A 255 5.66 10.19 4.34
CA PRO A 255 5.20 8.87 3.92
C PRO A 255 5.50 7.81 4.98
N ILE A 256 4.50 6.96 5.25
CA ILE A 256 4.69 5.81 6.14
C ILE A 256 5.35 4.67 5.36
N PRO A 257 6.39 4.01 5.90
CA PRO A 257 7.02 2.87 5.24
C PRO A 257 6.06 1.73 4.92
N VAL A 258 6.24 1.09 3.77
CA VAL A 258 5.37 -0.02 3.31
C VAL A 258 5.19 -1.13 4.35
N PRO A 259 6.24 -1.62 5.06
CA PRO A 259 6.07 -2.65 6.08
C PRO A 259 5.13 -2.22 7.22
N THR A 260 5.23 -0.96 7.66
CA THR A 260 4.35 -0.40 8.70
C THR A 260 2.91 -0.30 8.20
N VAL A 261 2.70 0.11 6.95
CA VAL A 261 1.36 0.13 6.33
C VAL A 261 0.78 -1.27 6.21
N LEU A 262 1.58 -2.28 5.87
CA LEU A 262 1.12 -3.67 5.81
C LEU A 262 0.72 -4.23 7.17
N ASN A 263 1.46 -3.91 8.24
CA ASN A 263 1.07 -4.26 9.60
C ASN A 263 -0.28 -3.62 9.98
N ASN A 264 -0.42 -2.32 9.73
CA ASN A 264 -1.67 -1.60 9.92
C ASN A 264 -2.84 -2.19 9.10
N LEU A 265 -2.54 -2.68 7.89
CA LEU A 265 -3.52 -3.32 7.01
C LEU A 265 -4.00 -4.65 7.61
N LYS A 266 -3.11 -5.46 8.19
CA LYS A 266 -3.48 -6.72 8.88
C LYS A 266 -4.40 -6.47 10.06
N GLU A 267 -4.07 -5.50 10.91
CA GLU A 267 -4.89 -5.13 12.08
C GLU A 267 -6.32 -4.72 11.68
N ARG A 268 -6.47 -4.12 10.50
CA ARG A 268 -7.74 -3.62 9.96
C ARG A 268 -8.49 -4.65 9.12
N ALA A 269 -7.88 -5.78 8.79
CA ALA A 269 -8.50 -6.87 8.04
C ALA A 269 -9.21 -7.88 8.97
N THR A 270 -9.72 -8.97 8.40
CA THR A 270 -10.21 -10.11 9.19
C THR A 270 -9.04 -10.94 9.72
N PRO A 271 -9.22 -11.76 10.77
CA PRO A 271 -8.16 -12.60 11.33
C PRO A 271 -7.48 -13.52 10.30
N ALA A 272 -8.19 -13.91 9.24
CA ALA A 272 -7.65 -14.72 8.15
C ALA A 272 -6.42 -14.09 7.45
N TYR A 273 -6.20 -12.78 7.58
CA TYR A 273 -5.13 -12.05 6.90
C TYR A 273 -3.81 -11.99 7.69
N GLN A 274 -3.81 -12.35 8.98
CA GLN A 274 -2.65 -12.10 9.87
C GLN A 274 -1.35 -12.79 9.39
N ASN A 275 -1.49 -13.94 8.74
CA ASN A 275 -0.37 -14.80 8.34
C ASN A 275 -0.12 -14.85 6.81
N LEU A 276 -0.77 -14.01 6.00
CA LEU A 276 -0.75 -14.16 4.53
C LEU A 276 0.38 -13.42 3.80
N PHE A 277 0.88 -12.31 4.36
CA PHE A 277 1.86 -11.43 3.71
C PHE A 277 2.77 -10.73 4.72
#